data_AF-A0A4Y4D6V9-F1
#
_entry.id   AF-A0A4Y4D6V9-F1
#
_cell.length_a   1.000
_cell.length_b   1.000
_cell.length_c   1.000
_cell.angle_alpha   90.00
_cell.angle_beta   90.00
_cell.angle_gamma   90.00
#
_symmetry.space_group_name_H-M   'P 1'
#
loop_
_entity.id
_entity.type
_entity.pdbx_description
1 polymer ?
#
loop_
_entity_poly.entity_id
_entity_poly.type
_entity_poly.pdbx_seq_one_letter_code
_entity_poly.pdbx_strand_id
1 'polypeptide(L)'
;MTKGHPLVRKIIPAGTTALALSLLLTGCGGGSGWDSVKLSGDPSAGTAPSVSFETPMKVDGPQTKVLKEGEGQEIHEGDNVMLQAALYKGSDGSSLGETYSQGAGQVLTLNDELKSSLPEMYEALTKAKEGEIIAYSTPKTSGAAGESGDDSTSVEVYQVTKKILPSLNGKMKTPAKGMPAVTQDDKGTPTIAKPSGAEPTELKKDVLIEGDGDTVKASDTVIANYVGVRWADGKSFDSSYEKGTPASFPLTGVIAGWKEGLEGQKVGSRVELVIPTDKAYGTEKELGKDSQYPAGSLVFVVDILGTTPTPKSASSSPSAAASSGASQSASPKASSSGK
;
A
#
# COMPACT_ATOMS: atom_id res chain seq x y z
N MET A 1 9.33 -39.36 64.28
CA MET A 1 9.69 -40.33 63.23
C MET A 1 9.65 -39.63 61.88
N THR A 2 10.74 -39.78 61.11
CA THR A 2 10.93 -39.51 59.66
C THR A 2 10.54 -38.10 59.13
N LYS A 3 11.47 -37.12 59.11
CA LYS A 3 12.46 -36.79 58.04
C LYS A 3 11.88 -36.56 56.63
N GLY A 4 11.98 -35.32 56.15
CA GLY A 4 11.83 -34.94 54.75
C GLY A 4 12.17 -33.46 54.51
N HIS A 5 13.42 -33.18 54.16
CA HIS A 5 13.92 -31.96 53.47
C HIS A 5 14.75 -32.47 52.27
N PRO A 6 15.09 -31.66 51.25
CA PRO A 6 14.40 -30.56 50.58
C PRO A 6 14.41 -30.75 49.03
N LEU A 7 13.69 -29.93 48.25
CA LEU A 7 14.00 -29.76 46.81
C LEU A 7 14.12 -28.28 46.47
N VAL A 8 15.37 -27.83 46.40
CA VAL A 8 15.81 -26.57 45.82
C VAL A 8 15.68 -26.68 44.29
N ARG A 9 14.76 -25.92 43.69
CA ARG A 9 14.74 -25.73 42.22
C ARG A 9 15.71 -24.61 41.86
N LYS A 10 16.83 -24.99 41.25
CA LYS A 10 17.77 -24.08 40.59
C LYS A 10 17.07 -23.38 39.41
N ILE A 11 17.10 -22.06 39.40
CA ILE A 11 16.75 -21.22 38.26
C ILE A 11 17.98 -21.19 37.33
N ILE A 12 17.82 -21.57 36.07
CA ILE A 12 18.80 -21.37 35.01
C ILE A 12 18.30 -20.19 34.17
N PRO A 13 19.02 -19.07 34.03
CA PRO A 13 18.73 -18.10 32.99
C PRO A 13 19.32 -18.62 31.67
N ALA A 14 18.46 -19.01 30.74
CA ALA A 14 18.85 -19.19 29.35
C ALA A 14 19.01 -17.80 28.72
N GLY A 15 20.25 -17.32 28.65
CA GLY A 15 20.60 -16.18 27.83
C GLY A 15 20.55 -16.59 26.36
N THR A 16 19.56 -16.09 25.63
CA THR A 16 19.54 -16.13 24.17
C THR A 16 20.26 -14.91 23.65
N THR A 17 21.54 -15.07 23.32
CA THR A 17 22.31 -14.11 22.53
C THR A 17 21.72 -14.12 21.12
N ALA A 18 20.93 -13.11 20.78
CA ALA A 18 20.52 -12.88 19.40
C ALA A 18 21.77 -12.49 18.60
N LEU A 19 22.21 -13.41 17.73
CA LEU A 19 23.26 -13.16 16.76
C LEU A 19 22.66 -12.22 15.70
N ALA A 20 22.98 -10.92 15.77
CA ALA A 20 22.69 -9.98 14.70
C ALA A 20 23.61 -10.35 13.52
N LEU A 21 23.11 -11.20 12.62
CA LEU A 21 23.79 -11.55 11.39
C LEU A 21 23.57 -10.39 10.42
N SER A 22 24.49 -9.43 10.42
CA SER A 22 24.51 -8.34 9.44
C SER A 22 24.84 -8.92 8.06
N LEU A 23 23.82 -9.29 7.30
CA LEU A 23 23.91 -9.64 5.88
C LEU A 23 24.24 -8.37 5.09
N LEU A 24 25.53 -8.16 4.82
CA LEU A 24 26.02 -7.14 3.90
C LEU A 24 25.62 -7.54 2.47
N LEU A 25 24.54 -6.95 1.95
CA LEU A 25 24.24 -6.94 0.53
C LEU A 25 25.29 -6.07 -0.18
N THR A 26 26.14 -6.72 -0.97
CA THR A 26 27.24 -6.09 -1.70
C THR A 26 26.71 -5.24 -2.86
N GLY A 27 26.56 -3.93 -2.62
CA GLY A 27 26.53 -2.92 -3.68
C GLY A 27 27.96 -2.48 -4.00
N CYS A 28 28.51 -2.88 -5.14
CA CYS A 28 29.78 -2.34 -5.63
C CYS A 28 29.57 -0.90 -6.11
N GLY A 29 29.74 0.07 -5.21
CA GLY A 29 29.66 1.49 -5.52
C GLY A 29 29.34 2.36 -4.31
N GLY A 30 29.97 2.08 -3.16
CA GLY A 30 29.74 2.84 -1.94
C GLY A 30 30.33 4.24 -2.05
N GLY A 31 29.47 5.24 -2.26
CA GLY A 31 29.80 6.61 -1.85
C GLY A 31 30.12 6.60 -0.35
N SER A 32 31.12 7.37 0.07
CA SER A 32 31.78 7.22 1.39
C SER A 32 30.84 7.27 2.60
N GLY A 33 29.64 7.84 2.47
CA GLY A 33 28.64 7.92 3.54
C GLY A 33 27.64 6.75 3.62
N TRP A 34 27.45 5.93 2.57
CA TRP A 34 26.35 4.95 2.55
C TRP A 34 26.47 3.86 3.61
N ASP A 35 27.69 3.41 3.88
CA ASP A 35 27.95 2.38 4.90
C ASP A 35 27.57 2.84 6.31
N SER A 36 27.52 4.16 6.56
CA SER A 36 27.17 4.73 7.86
C SER A 36 25.66 4.68 8.19
N VAL A 37 24.80 4.46 7.18
CA VAL A 37 23.34 4.49 7.36
C VAL A 37 22.90 3.39 8.33
N LYS A 38 22.25 3.78 9.43
CA LYS A 38 21.76 2.87 10.47
C LYS A 38 20.50 3.41 11.14
N LEU A 39 19.69 2.50 11.69
CA LEU A 39 18.56 2.88 12.54
C LEU A 39 19.04 3.51 13.84
N SER A 40 18.37 4.60 14.22
CA SER A 40 18.54 5.26 15.51
C SER A 40 17.56 4.64 16.51
N GLY A 41 17.80 3.38 16.88
CA GLY A 41 16.95 2.59 17.79
C GLY A 41 15.94 1.69 17.09
N ASP A 42 15.08 1.04 17.88
CA ASP A 42 14.01 0.19 17.35
C ASP A 42 12.74 1.00 17.10
N PRO A 43 12.27 1.09 15.84
CA PRO A 43 11.01 1.76 15.55
C PRO A 43 9.86 1.02 16.23
N SER A 44 9.01 1.80 16.90
CA SER A 44 7.75 1.27 17.43
C SER A 44 6.79 1.00 16.28
N ALA A 45 5.88 0.04 16.47
CA ALA A 45 4.87 -0.27 15.47
C ALA A 45 4.07 0.99 15.08
N GLY A 46 3.99 1.26 13.77
CA GLY A 46 3.27 2.42 13.22
C GLY A 46 3.98 3.76 13.42
N THR A 47 5.27 3.78 13.74
CA THR A 47 6.07 5.01 13.84
C THR A 47 7.17 5.04 12.80
N ALA A 48 7.44 6.23 12.25
CA ALA A 48 8.49 6.43 11.27
C ALA A 48 9.88 6.06 11.85
N PRO A 49 10.63 5.15 11.20
CA PRO A 49 11.98 4.83 11.63
C PRO A 49 12.90 6.04 11.53
N SER A 50 13.59 6.35 12.63
CA SER A 50 14.67 7.34 12.64
C SER A 50 15.97 6.69 12.18
N VAL A 51 16.75 7.41 11.37
CA VAL A 51 18.07 6.95 10.91
C VAL A 51 19.16 7.96 11.26
N SER A 52 20.40 7.49 11.25
CA SER A 52 21.60 8.32 11.31
C SER A 52 22.57 7.89 10.21
N PHE A 53 23.28 8.86 9.65
CA PHE A 53 24.28 8.68 8.61
C PHE A 53 25.23 9.88 8.59
N GLU A 54 26.42 9.70 8.02
CA GLU A 54 27.38 10.76 7.75
C GLU A 54 26.85 11.69 6.66
N THR A 55 26.99 12.99 6.89
CA THR A 55 26.54 14.03 5.96
C THR A 55 27.74 14.82 5.41
N PRO A 56 27.67 15.32 4.16
CA PRO A 56 26.57 15.13 3.21
C PRO A 56 26.53 13.72 2.60
N MET A 57 25.33 13.15 2.44
CA MET A 57 25.12 11.90 1.73
C MET A 57 25.26 12.11 0.23
N LYS A 58 26.12 11.31 -0.41
CA LYS A 58 26.26 11.27 -1.85
C LYS A 58 26.50 9.84 -2.30
N VAL A 59 25.68 9.37 -3.23
CA VAL A 59 25.84 8.06 -3.88
C VAL A 59 26.08 8.25 -5.37
N ASP A 60 26.99 7.45 -5.94
CA ASP A 60 27.32 7.51 -7.38
C ASP A 60 26.40 6.63 -8.24
N GLY A 61 25.59 5.78 -7.61
CA GLY A 61 24.57 4.94 -8.21
C GLY A 61 23.47 4.60 -7.21
N PRO A 62 22.36 3.97 -7.64
CA PRO A 62 21.34 3.51 -6.70
C PRO A 62 21.95 2.53 -5.70
N GLN A 63 21.60 2.68 -4.42
CA GLN A 63 22.08 1.85 -3.33
C GLN A 63 20.90 1.40 -2.47
N THR A 64 20.91 0.15 -2.02
CA THR A 64 19.97 -0.40 -1.03
C THR A 64 20.74 -0.97 0.16
N LYS A 65 20.13 -0.93 1.34
CA LYS A 65 20.69 -1.50 2.57
C LYS A 65 19.56 -1.97 3.47
N VAL A 66 19.56 -3.25 3.84
CA VAL A 66 18.64 -3.75 4.87
C VAL A 66 19.11 -3.19 6.21
N LEU A 67 18.26 -2.38 6.85
CA LEU A 67 18.51 -1.81 8.16
C LEU A 67 17.98 -2.70 9.28
N LYS A 68 16.90 -3.43 9.00
CA LYS A 68 16.29 -4.41 9.91
C LYS A 68 15.59 -5.47 9.08
N GLU A 69 15.91 -6.74 9.32
CA GLU A 69 15.26 -7.87 8.65
C GLU A 69 13.79 -7.98 9.09
N GLY A 70 12.93 -8.37 8.15
CA GLY A 70 11.55 -8.73 8.44
C GLY A 70 11.43 -10.15 8.98
N GLU A 71 10.43 -10.39 9.81
CA GLU A 71 10.14 -11.71 10.38
C GLU A 71 8.89 -12.36 9.77
N GLY A 72 8.16 -11.63 8.91
CA GLY A 72 6.92 -12.07 8.31
C GLY A 72 7.11 -12.86 7.01
N GLN A 73 6.07 -12.82 6.17
CA GLN A 73 6.04 -13.58 4.92
C GLN A 73 7.13 -13.12 3.94
N GLU A 74 7.71 -14.08 3.21
CA GLU A 74 8.63 -13.79 2.11
C GLU A 74 7.90 -13.09 0.97
N ILE A 75 8.54 -12.07 0.42
CA ILE A 75 8.06 -11.33 -0.73
C ILE A 75 8.70 -11.90 -2.00
N HIS A 76 7.90 -12.08 -3.05
CA HIS A 76 8.32 -12.63 -4.33
C HIS A 76 7.85 -11.77 -5.50
N GLU A 77 8.37 -12.07 -6.69
CA GLU A 77 7.86 -11.51 -7.94
C GLU A 77 6.35 -11.75 -8.10
N GLY A 78 5.64 -10.72 -8.55
CA GLY A 78 4.19 -10.72 -8.70
C GLY A 78 3.40 -10.34 -7.43
N ASP A 79 4.04 -10.34 -6.25
CA ASP A 79 3.38 -9.92 -5.03
C ASP A 79 3.07 -8.41 -5.02
N ASN A 80 2.06 -8.06 -4.23
CA ASN A 80 1.81 -6.69 -3.83
C ASN A 80 2.36 -6.50 -2.41
N VAL A 81 2.99 -5.36 -2.15
CA VAL A 81 3.46 -4.99 -0.81
C VAL A 81 2.95 -3.62 -0.43
N MET A 82 2.66 -3.45 0.86
CA MET A 82 2.31 -2.16 1.42
C MET A 82 3.54 -1.52 2.06
N LEU A 83 3.96 -0.37 1.53
CA LEU A 83 5.15 0.35 1.95
C LEU A 83 4.80 1.62 2.72
N GLN A 84 5.45 1.82 3.85
CA GLN A 84 5.54 3.13 4.50
C GLN A 84 6.97 3.68 4.35
N ALA A 85 7.09 5.00 4.24
CA ALA A 85 8.35 5.66 3.92
C ALA A 85 8.65 6.80 4.90
N ALA A 86 9.92 6.98 5.24
CA ALA A 86 10.46 8.16 5.91
C ALA A 86 11.66 8.67 5.11
N LEU A 87 11.66 9.95 4.77
CA LEU A 87 12.65 10.56 3.89
C LEU A 87 13.52 11.54 4.67
N TYR A 88 14.81 11.56 4.37
CA TYR A 88 15.82 12.37 5.04
C TYR A 88 16.69 13.12 4.03
N LYS A 89 17.01 14.37 4.34
CA LYS A 89 17.94 15.20 3.58
C LYS A 89 19.35 14.64 3.68
N GLY A 90 20.03 14.51 2.56
CA GLY A 90 21.43 14.08 2.53
C GLY A 90 22.39 15.04 3.20
N SER A 91 22.16 16.35 3.08
CA SER A 91 23.10 17.38 3.53
C SER A 91 23.22 17.53 5.04
N ASP A 92 22.14 17.32 5.79
CA ASP A 92 22.10 17.55 7.23
C ASP A 92 21.36 16.46 8.03
N GLY A 93 20.76 15.47 7.37
CA GLY A 93 20.00 14.39 8.00
C GLY A 93 18.62 14.81 8.51
N SER A 94 18.17 16.04 8.24
CA SER A 94 16.83 16.48 8.64
C SER A 94 15.73 15.75 7.87
N SER A 95 14.55 15.63 8.48
CA SER A 95 13.41 14.93 7.85
C SER A 95 12.83 15.75 6.68
N LEU A 96 12.49 15.04 5.60
CA LEU A 96 11.74 15.55 4.45
C LEU A 96 10.25 15.20 4.51
N GLY A 97 9.84 14.39 5.48
CA GLY A 97 8.48 13.89 5.63
C GLY A 97 8.42 12.37 5.70
N GLU A 98 7.23 11.87 6.01
CA GLU A 98 6.96 10.44 6.23
C GLU A 98 5.50 10.11 5.96
N THR A 99 5.19 8.83 5.74
CA THR A 99 3.82 8.35 5.42
C THR A 99 3.11 7.62 6.57
N TYR A 100 3.76 7.41 7.71
CA TYR A 100 3.21 6.71 8.88
C TYR A 100 2.09 7.51 9.55
N SER A 101 2.20 8.84 9.59
CA SER A 101 1.12 9.71 10.08
C SER A 101 -0.09 9.78 9.13
N GLN A 102 0.10 9.43 7.85
CA GLN A 102 -0.90 9.62 6.79
C GLN A 102 -1.76 8.39 6.50
N GLY A 103 -1.41 7.22 7.02
CA GLY A 103 -2.25 6.03 6.90
C GLY A 103 -1.47 4.76 6.59
N ALA A 104 -2.12 3.84 5.89
CA ALA A 104 -1.60 2.50 5.61
C ALA A 104 -0.32 2.48 4.76
N GLY A 105 0.00 3.56 4.05
CA GLY A 105 1.11 3.63 3.10
C GLY A 105 0.68 3.36 1.67
N GLN A 106 1.65 3.17 0.78
CA GLN A 106 1.45 2.95 -0.65
C GLN A 106 1.50 1.45 -0.98
N VAL A 107 0.63 1.00 -1.88
CA VAL A 107 0.72 -0.34 -2.45
C VAL A 107 1.69 -0.30 -3.63
N LEU A 108 2.67 -1.20 -3.62
CA LEU A 108 3.62 -1.39 -4.70
C LEU A 108 3.52 -2.83 -5.21
N THR A 109 3.41 -2.99 -6.53
CA THR A 109 3.38 -4.29 -7.20
C THR A 109 4.79 -4.63 -7.69
N LEU A 110 5.28 -5.82 -7.35
CA LEU A 110 6.59 -6.31 -7.77
C LEU A 110 6.48 -6.93 -9.17
N ASN A 111 6.44 -6.09 -10.19
CA ASN A 111 6.29 -6.50 -11.60
C ASN A 111 7.48 -6.03 -12.46
N ASP A 112 7.43 -6.36 -13.76
CA ASP A 112 8.46 -5.97 -14.73
C ASP A 112 8.63 -4.45 -14.88
N GLU A 113 7.58 -3.67 -14.63
CA GLU A 113 7.65 -2.21 -14.66
C GLU A 113 8.48 -1.67 -13.49
N LEU A 114 8.27 -2.18 -12.27
CA LEU A 114 9.10 -1.85 -11.12
C LEU A 114 10.55 -2.29 -11.36
N LYS A 115 10.74 -3.52 -11.86
CA LYS A 115 12.07 -4.06 -12.20
C LYS A 115 12.82 -3.19 -13.21
N SER A 116 12.11 -2.65 -14.20
CA SER A 116 12.70 -1.81 -15.24
C SER A 116 13.00 -0.39 -14.75
N SER A 117 12.16 0.15 -13.85
CA SER A 117 12.26 1.54 -13.37
C SER A 117 13.21 1.70 -12.18
N LEU A 118 13.21 0.74 -11.25
CA LEU A 118 13.98 0.73 -10.00
C LEU A 118 14.54 -0.68 -9.72
N PRO A 119 15.51 -1.17 -10.53
CA PRO A 119 15.98 -2.55 -10.44
C PRO A 119 16.56 -2.91 -9.06
N GLU A 120 17.30 -2.00 -8.42
CA GLU A 120 17.89 -2.25 -7.11
C GLU A 120 16.84 -2.33 -5.99
N MET A 121 15.78 -1.52 -6.09
CA MET A 121 14.64 -1.61 -5.18
C MET A 121 13.84 -2.89 -5.41
N TYR A 122 13.60 -3.26 -6.67
CA TYR A 122 12.96 -4.53 -7.03
C TYR A 122 13.73 -5.73 -6.46
N GLU A 123 15.05 -5.76 -6.65
CA GLU A 123 15.89 -6.83 -6.12
C GLU A 123 15.93 -6.88 -4.60
N ALA A 124 15.90 -5.73 -3.92
CA ALA A 124 15.84 -5.68 -2.47
C ALA A 124 14.49 -6.22 -1.97
N LEU A 125 13.38 -5.74 -2.54
CA LEU A 125 12.03 -6.13 -2.13
C LEU A 125 11.71 -7.60 -2.44
N THR A 126 12.19 -8.16 -3.57
CA THR A 126 11.99 -9.60 -3.89
C THR A 126 12.78 -10.56 -2.99
N LYS A 127 13.70 -10.04 -2.17
CA LYS A 127 14.45 -10.80 -1.16
C LYS A 127 13.97 -10.49 0.26
N ALA A 128 13.07 -9.50 0.39
CA ALA A 128 12.61 -8.99 1.66
C ALA A 128 11.56 -9.90 2.30
N LYS A 129 11.31 -9.65 3.58
CA LYS A 129 10.17 -10.19 4.32
C LYS A 129 9.26 -9.07 4.82
N GLU A 130 8.00 -9.40 5.07
CA GLU A 130 7.12 -8.50 5.82
C GLU A 130 7.76 -8.11 7.16
N GLY A 131 7.73 -6.81 7.46
CA GLY A 131 8.41 -6.16 8.58
C GLY A 131 9.77 -5.53 8.24
N GLU A 132 10.36 -5.89 7.09
CA GLU A 132 11.71 -5.44 6.71
C GLU A 132 11.79 -3.93 6.52
N ILE A 133 12.90 -3.35 6.96
CA ILE A 133 13.22 -1.93 6.78
C ILE A 133 14.46 -1.81 5.90
N ILE A 134 14.29 -1.12 4.77
CA ILE A 134 15.28 -0.97 3.71
C ILE A 134 15.58 0.52 3.56
N ALA A 135 16.85 0.91 3.63
CA ALA A 135 17.30 2.20 3.16
C ALA A 135 17.55 2.15 1.64
N TYR A 136 17.20 3.23 0.96
CA TYR A 136 17.47 3.46 -0.45
C TYR A 136 18.01 4.87 -0.68
N SER A 137 18.95 5.01 -1.61
CA SER A 137 19.40 6.31 -2.12
C SER A 137 19.73 6.19 -3.60
N THR A 138 19.56 7.27 -4.35
CA THR A 138 19.84 7.31 -5.79
C THR A 138 20.32 8.69 -6.22
N PRO A 139 21.25 8.80 -7.20
CA PRO A 139 21.68 10.08 -7.75
C PRO A 139 20.54 10.94 -8.30
N LYS A 140 19.40 10.34 -8.67
CA LYS A 140 18.20 11.05 -9.15
C LYS A 140 17.59 11.99 -8.11
N THR A 141 17.90 11.79 -6.83
CA THR A 141 17.44 12.64 -5.73
C THR A 141 18.42 13.78 -5.41
N SER A 142 19.54 13.87 -6.14
CA SER A 142 20.53 14.94 -5.97
C SER A 142 19.86 16.30 -6.07
N GLY A 143 20.04 17.13 -5.05
CA GLY A 143 19.46 18.48 -5.00
C GLY A 143 17.93 18.51 -4.79
N ALA A 144 17.27 17.37 -4.60
CA ALA A 144 15.83 17.29 -4.34
C ALA A 144 15.44 17.81 -2.93
N ALA A 145 16.41 18.27 -2.13
CA ALA A 145 16.23 18.64 -0.73
C ALA A 145 17.10 19.79 -0.21
N GLY A 146 18.09 20.26 -1.00
CA GLY A 146 19.12 21.20 -0.56
C GLY A 146 18.94 22.64 -1.06
N GLU A 147 19.58 23.58 -0.38
CA GLU A 147 19.75 24.95 -0.89
C GLU A 147 20.47 24.95 -2.24
N SER A 148 20.30 26.00 -3.04
CA SER A 148 20.88 26.08 -4.39
C SER A 148 22.39 25.82 -4.39
N GLY A 149 22.82 24.69 -4.97
CA GLY A 149 24.23 24.28 -5.07
C GLY A 149 24.61 23.01 -4.31
N ASP A 150 23.67 22.44 -3.54
CA ASP A 150 23.83 21.16 -2.83
C ASP A 150 23.57 19.96 -3.77
N ASP A 151 24.58 19.11 -3.96
CA ASP A 151 24.51 17.87 -4.76
C ASP A 151 24.32 16.60 -3.92
N SER A 152 23.93 16.75 -2.64
CA SER A 152 23.59 15.63 -1.78
C SER A 152 22.32 14.91 -2.24
N THR A 153 22.30 13.59 -2.06
CA THR A 153 21.18 12.70 -2.36
C THR A 153 20.34 12.46 -1.11
N SER A 154 19.04 12.19 -1.26
CA SER A 154 18.20 11.82 -0.12
C SER A 154 18.56 10.43 0.42
N VAL A 155 18.24 10.19 1.69
CA VAL A 155 18.17 8.84 2.26
C VAL A 155 16.70 8.52 2.50
N GLU A 156 16.18 7.52 1.81
CA GLU A 156 14.79 7.09 1.89
C GLU A 156 14.73 5.77 2.65
N VAL A 157 13.82 5.67 3.62
CA VAL A 157 13.67 4.48 4.47
C VAL A 157 12.30 3.90 4.25
N TYR A 158 12.25 2.73 3.64
CA TYR A 158 11.02 2.01 3.32
C TYR A 158 10.82 0.85 4.30
N GLN A 159 9.62 0.72 4.86
CA GLN A 159 9.21 -0.45 5.61
C GLN A 159 8.17 -1.25 4.83
N VAL A 160 8.41 -2.55 4.66
CA VAL A 160 7.42 -3.51 4.14
C VAL A 160 6.44 -3.82 5.26
N THR A 161 5.34 -3.10 5.35
CA THR A 161 4.39 -3.22 6.47
C THR A 161 3.49 -4.44 6.36
N LYS A 162 3.14 -4.86 5.14
CA LYS A 162 2.30 -6.03 4.89
C LYS A 162 2.53 -6.59 3.49
N LYS A 163 2.57 -7.92 3.36
CA LYS A 163 2.37 -8.60 2.08
C LYS A 163 0.87 -8.64 1.76
N ILE A 164 0.51 -8.22 0.55
CA ILE A 164 -0.86 -8.13 0.06
C ILE A 164 -1.08 -9.23 -0.97
N LEU A 165 -2.27 -9.86 -0.93
CA LEU A 165 -2.59 -10.90 -1.89
C LEU A 165 -2.47 -10.38 -3.33
N PRO A 166 -1.76 -11.09 -4.23
CA PRO A 166 -1.66 -10.69 -5.64
C PRO A 166 -2.98 -10.85 -6.39
N SER A 167 -3.77 -11.86 -6.01
CA SER A 167 -5.05 -12.20 -6.60
C SER A 167 -5.91 -12.98 -5.61
N LEU A 168 -7.19 -13.16 -5.95
CA LEU A 168 -8.08 -14.02 -5.18
C LEU A 168 -7.92 -15.49 -5.59
N ASN A 169 -8.06 -16.36 -4.60
CA ASN A 169 -8.17 -17.80 -4.80
C ASN A 169 -9.63 -18.21 -4.58
N GLY A 170 -10.13 -19.16 -5.38
CA GLY A 170 -11.45 -19.73 -5.17
C GLY A 170 -12.35 -19.66 -6.39
N LYS A 171 -13.43 -20.45 -6.35
CA LYS A 171 -14.40 -20.52 -7.43
C LYS A 171 -15.47 -19.46 -7.21
N MET A 172 -15.64 -18.56 -8.19
CA MET A 172 -16.73 -17.59 -8.15
C MET A 172 -18.09 -18.29 -8.26
N LYS A 173 -18.96 -18.03 -7.29
CA LYS A 173 -20.36 -18.48 -7.33
C LYS A 173 -21.19 -17.53 -8.20
N THR A 174 -22.34 -17.99 -8.65
CA THR A 174 -23.31 -17.14 -9.35
C THR A 174 -23.89 -16.09 -8.39
N PRO A 175 -23.97 -14.81 -8.79
CA PRO A 175 -24.63 -13.78 -8.00
C PRO A 175 -26.04 -14.15 -7.57
N ALA A 176 -26.42 -13.70 -6.38
CA ALA A 176 -27.77 -13.88 -5.84
C ALA A 176 -28.85 -13.29 -6.77
N LYS A 177 -30.06 -13.86 -6.69
CA LYS A 177 -31.19 -13.42 -7.51
C LYS A 177 -31.45 -11.92 -7.35
N GLY A 178 -31.50 -11.20 -8.48
CA GLY A 178 -31.75 -9.76 -8.51
C GLY A 178 -30.50 -8.90 -8.32
N MET A 179 -29.32 -9.51 -8.25
CA MET A 179 -28.03 -8.86 -8.49
C MET A 179 -27.70 -8.92 -9.98
N PRO A 180 -26.96 -7.94 -10.52
CA PRO A 180 -26.35 -8.06 -11.84
C PRO A 180 -25.51 -9.33 -11.99
N ALA A 181 -25.41 -9.86 -13.22
CA ALA A 181 -24.50 -10.96 -13.47
C ALA A 181 -23.05 -10.47 -13.43
N VAL A 182 -22.16 -11.26 -12.83
CA VAL A 182 -20.73 -11.01 -12.79
C VAL A 182 -20.01 -12.18 -13.45
N THR A 183 -19.12 -11.87 -14.38
CA THR A 183 -18.19 -12.83 -15.01
C THR A 183 -16.76 -12.42 -14.71
N GLN A 184 -15.79 -13.27 -15.01
CA GLN A 184 -14.36 -12.92 -14.94
C GLN A 184 -13.59 -13.45 -16.14
N ASP A 185 -12.54 -12.75 -16.54
CA ASP A 185 -11.59 -13.24 -17.55
C ASP A 185 -10.55 -14.22 -16.96
N ASP A 186 -9.64 -14.70 -17.80
CA ASP A 186 -8.58 -15.65 -17.41
C ASP A 186 -7.57 -15.05 -16.41
N LYS A 187 -7.51 -13.72 -16.29
CA LYS A 187 -6.70 -13.00 -15.31
C LYS A 187 -7.47 -12.70 -14.02
N GLY A 188 -8.73 -13.12 -13.95
CA GLY A 188 -9.61 -12.88 -12.81
C GLY A 188 -10.24 -11.48 -12.79
N THR A 189 -10.11 -10.67 -13.84
CA THR A 189 -10.73 -9.33 -13.91
C THR A 189 -12.26 -9.48 -13.98
N PRO A 190 -13.04 -8.92 -13.03
CA PRO A 190 -14.48 -9.04 -13.06
C PRO A 190 -15.09 -8.12 -14.12
N THR A 191 -16.17 -8.58 -14.75
CA THR A 191 -17.04 -7.78 -15.61
C THR A 191 -18.46 -7.82 -15.04
N ILE A 192 -19.05 -6.64 -14.84
CA ILE A 192 -20.42 -6.49 -14.33
C ILE A 192 -21.35 -6.30 -15.53
N ALA A 193 -22.35 -7.17 -15.67
CA ALA A 193 -23.38 -7.00 -16.68
C ALA A 193 -24.22 -5.75 -16.41
N LYS A 194 -24.78 -5.13 -17.46
CA LYS A 194 -25.64 -3.96 -17.29
C LYS A 194 -26.77 -4.24 -16.29
N PRO A 195 -26.90 -3.45 -15.22
CA PRO A 195 -27.99 -3.61 -14.26
C PRO A 195 -29.36 -3.41 -14.92
N SER A 196 -30.39 -4.06 -14.36
CA SER A 196 -31.75 -4.00 -14.89
C SER A 196 -32.79 -4.02 -13.77
N GLY A 197 -34.01 -3.60 -14.09
CA GLY A 197 -35.09 -3.47 -13.13
C GLY A 197 -35.14 -2.10 -12.46
N ALA A 198 -35.90 -2.02 -11.37
CA ALA A 198 -36.04 -0.80 -10.59
C ALA A 198 -34.72 -0.44 -9.90
N GLU A 199 -34.44 0.86 -9.78
CA GLU A 199 -33.28 1.35 -9.05
C GLU A 199 -33.32 0.86 -7.59
N PRO A 200 -32.18 0.39 -7.04
CA PRO A 200 -32.15 -0.11 -5.66
C PRO A 200 -32.46 0.99 -4.66
N THR A 201 -33.30 0.66 -3.68
CA THR A 201 -33.60 1.53 -2.52
C THR A 201 -32.86 1.08 -1.26
N GLU A 202 -32.18 -0.07 -1.31
CA GLU A 202 -31.47 -0.67 -0.19
C GLU A 202 -30.13 -1.23 -0.67
N LEU A 203 -29.13 -1.21 0.22
CA LEU A 203 -27.85 -1.85 -0.03
C LEU A 203 -28.05 -3.36 -0.10
N LYS A 204 -27.60 -3.97 -1.20
CA LYS A 204 -27.48 -5.42 -1.33
C LYS A 204 -26.02 -5.79 -1.42
N LYS A 205 -25.65 -6.90 -0.78
CA LYS A 205 -24.31 -7.47 -0.86
C LYS A 205 -24.37 -8.96 -1.12
N ASP A 206 -23.45 -9.46 -1.93
CA ASP A 206 -23.23 -10.89 -2.11
C ASP A 206 -21.73 -11.20 -2.17
N VAL A 207 -21.31 -12.25 -1.46
CA VAL A 207 -19.91 -12.70 -1.42
C VAL A 207 -19.71 -13.72 -2.53
N LEU A 208 -19.19 -13.29 -3.68
CA LEU A 208 -19.05 -14.13 -4.87
C LEU A 208 -17.89 -15.13 -4.76
N ILE A 209 -16.83 -14.78 -4.04
CA ILE A 209 -15.73 -15.67 -3.66
C ILE A 209 -15.55 -15.48 -2.15
N GLU A 210 -15.54 -16.58 -1.39
CA GLU A 210 -15.29 -16.53 0.06
C GLU A 210 -13.79 -16.52 0.33
N GLY A 211 -13.33 -15.49 1.04
CA GLY A 211 -11.98 -15.43 1.58
C GLY A 211 -11.86 -16.09 2.94
N ASP A 212 -10.64 -16.45 3.32
CA ASP A 212 -10.29 -17.12 4.57
C ASP A 212 -9.32 -16.33 5.44
N GLY A 213 -8.91 -15.13 5.01
CA GLY A 213 -7.92 -14.30 5.69
C GLY A 213 -8.46 -13.49 6.88
N ASP A 214 -7.77 -12.38 7.16
CA ASP A 214 -8.17 -11.45 8.23
C ASP A 214 -9.59 -10.91 8.00
N THR A 215 -10.33 -10.69 9.09
CA THR A 215 -11.63 -10.00 9.02
C THR A 215 -11.44 -8.50 8.97
N VAL A 216 -12.06 -7.86 7.98
CA VAL A 216 -12.12 -6.41 7.83
C VAL A 216 -12.94 -5.78 8.95
N LYS A 217 -12.36 -4.83 9.69
CA LYS A 217 -13.06 -4.05 10.73
C LYS A 217 -13.50 -2.68 10.19
N ALA A 218 -14.51 -2.08 10.81
CA ALA A 218 -15.07 -0.79 10.41
C ALA A 218 -14.06 0.38 10.30
N SER A 219 -12.98 0.31 11.08
CA SER A 219 -11.92 1.33 11.13
C SER A 219 -10.71 0.99 10.25
N ASP A 220 -10.72 -0.15 9.58
CA ASP A 220 -9.55 -0.60 8.83
C ASP A 220 -9.43 0.16 7.51
N THR A 221 -8.20 0.17 7.01
CA THR A 221 -7.90 0.45 5.62
C THR A 221 -7.91 -0.87 4.86
N VAL A 222 -8.73 -0.93 3.81
CA VAL A 222 -8.84 -2.09 2.92
C VAL A 222 -7.98 -1.87 1.69
N ILE A 223 -7.19 -2.87 1.34
CA ILE A 223 -6.46 -2.92 0.08
C ILE A 223 -7.29 -3.77 -0.87
N ALA A 224 -7.74 -3.19 -1.96
CA ALA A 224 -8.68 -3.84 -2.86
C ALA A 224 -8.37 -3.60 -4.32
N ASN A 225 -8.70 -4.62 -5.11
CA ASN A 225 -9.05 -4.41 -6.51
C ASN A 225 -10.56 -4.21 -6.65
N TYR A 226 -11.01 -3.38 -7.59
CA TYR A 226 -12.44 -3.12 -7.77
C TYR A 226 -12.79 -2.70 -9.19
N VAL A 227 -14.06 -2.93 -9.55
CA VAL A 227 -14.73 -2.35 -10.71
C VAL A 227 -16.02 -1.70 -10.23
N GLY A 228 -16.25 -0.44 -10.60
CA GLY A 228 -17.47 0.30 -10.31
C GLY A 228 -18.21 0.67 -11.59
N VAL A 229 -19.49 0.31 -11.68
CA VAL A 229 -20.39 0.68 -12.79
C VAL A 229 -21.58 1.48 -12.30
N ARG A 230 -22.10 2.35 -13.17
CA ARG A 230 -23.34 3.09 -12.90
C ARG A 230 -24.55 2.17 -13.09
N TRP A 231 -25.52 2.26 -12.19
CA TRP A 231 -26.78 1.52 -12.36
C TRP A 231 -27.52 1.92 -13.65
N ALA A 232 -27.53 3.22 -13.97
CA ALA A 232 -28.34 3.80 -15.04
C ALA A 232 -28.03 3.23 -16.45
N ASP A 233 -26.75 3.01 -16.75
CA ASP A 233 -26.32 2.58 -18.09
C ASP A 233 -25.37 1.38 -18.09
N GLY A 234 -24.90 0.92 -16.92
CA GLY A 234 -23.95 -0.17 -16.78
C GLY A 234 -22.52 0.21 -17.18
N LYS A 235 -22.22 1.49 -17.41
CA LYS A 235 -20.87 1.91 -17.79
C LYS A 235 -19.95 1.93 -16.58
N SER A 236 -18.75 1.38 -16.77
CA SER A 236 -17.63 1.55 -15.83
C SER A 236 -17.31 3.03 -15.70
N PHE A 237 -17.13 3.49 -14.46
CA PHE A 237 -16.66 4.84 -14.18
C PHE A 237 -15.34 4.84 -13.41
N ASP A 238 -14.99 3.72 -12.79
CA ASP A 238 -13.71 3.55 -12.10
C ASP A 238 -13.34 2.07 -11.95
N SER A 239 -12.06 1.75 -12.11
CA SER A 239 -11.53 0.39 -12.03
C SER A 239 -10.05 0.43 -11.63
N SER A 240 -9.66 -0.36 -10.62
CA SER A 240 -8.25 -0.54 -10.28
C SER A 240 -7.53 -1.48 -11.26
N TYR A 241 -8.27 -2.41 -11.89
CA TYR A 241 -7.71 -3.32 -12.89
C TYR A 241 -7.24 -2.57 -14.13
N GLU A 242 -7.95 -1.51 -14.53
CA GLU A 242 -7.53 -0.63 -15.63
C GLU A 242 -6.26 0.17 -15.27
N LYS A 243 -6.06 0.47 -13.99
CA LYS A 243 -4.89 1.18 -13.46
C LYS A 243 -3.70 0.26 -13.19
N GLY A 244 -3.91 -1.06 -13.15
CA GLY A 244 -2.87 -2.07 -13.00
C GLY A 244 -2.33 -2.26 -11.58
N THR A 245 -2.86 -1.56 -10.57
CA THR A 245 -2.44 -1.70 -9.17
C THR A 245 -3.63 -1.62 -8.21
N PRO A 246 -3.65 -2.42 -7.13
CA PRO A 246 -4.67 -2.30 -6.09
C PRO A 246 -4.65 -0.92 -5.43
N ALA A 247 -5.82 -0.48 -4.98
CA ALA A 247 -5.98 0.76 -4.25
C ALA A 247 -6.21 0.51 -2.75
N SER A 248 -5.86 1.51 -1.94
CA SER A 248 -5.97 1.48 -0.48
C SER A 248 -7.05 2.47 -0.03
N PHE A 249 -8.01 1.99 0.76
CA PHE A 249 -9.20 2.74 1.15
C PHE A 249 -9.45 2.66 2.66
N PRO A 250 -9.27 3.76 3.40
CA PRO A 250 -9.78 3.86 4.77
C PRO A 250 -11.30 3.74 4.76
N LEU A 251 -11.88 2.73 5.42
CA LEU A 251 -13.34 2.51 5.40
C LEU A 251 -14.13 3.66 6.03
N THR A 252 -13.48 4.50 6.83
CA THR A 252 -14.06 5.73 7.38
C THR A 252 -14.15 6.88 6.37
N GLY A 253 -13.46 6.79 5.23
CA GLY A 253 -13.37 7.84 4.21
C GLY A 253 -14.00 7.49 2.86
N VAL A 254 -14.70 6.35 2.77
CA VAL A 254 -15.41 5.91 1.55
C VAL A 254 -16.92 6.06 1.69
N ILE A 255 -17.65 5.87 0.60
CA ILE A 255 -19.12 5.87 0.59
C ILE A 255 -19.69 4.82 1.56
N ALA A 256 -20.85 5.13 2.16
CA ALA A 256 -21.46 4.29 3.20
C ALA A 256 -21.69 2.84 2.72
N GLY A 257 -22.04 2.65 1.44
CA GLY A 257 -22.24 1.31 0.87
C GLY A 257 -20.98 0.44 0.88
N TRP A 258 -19.78 1.01 0.72
CA TRP A 258 -18.53 0.28 0.86
C TRP A 258 -18.27 -0.08 2.32
N LYS A 259 -18.42 0.89 3.23
CA LYS A 259 -18.20 0.66 4.67
C LYS A 259 -19.10 -0.46 5.20
N GLU A 260 -20.40 -0.37 4.97
CA GLU A 260 -21.40 -1.36 5.42
C GLU A 260 -21.30 -2.71 4.67
N GLY A 261 -20.87 -2.66 3.40
CA GLY A 261 -20.74 -3.83 2.54
C GLY A 261 -19.54 -4.71 2.88
N LEU A 262 -18.40 -4.07 3.20
CA LEU A 262 -17.10 -4.72 3.39
C LEU A 262 -16.76 -5.01 4.85
N GLU A 263 -17.35 -4.30 5.82
CA GLU A 263 -17.19 -4.63 7.23
C GLU A 263 -17.62 -6.08 7.51
N GLY A 264 -16.78 -6.80 8.26
CA GLY A 264 -17.00 -8.20 8.62
C GLY A 264 -16.62 -9.20 7.53
N GLN A 265 -16.31 -8.75 6.32
CA GLN A 265 -15.85 -9.62 5.24
C GLN A 265 -14.40 -10.06 5.48
N LYS A 266 -13.99 -11.10 4.76
CA LYS A 266 -12.68 -11.73 4.89
C LYS A 266 -11.74 -11.28 3.76
N VAL A 267 -10.48 -11.04 4.07
CA VAL A 267 -9.42 -10.96 3.06
C VAL A 267 -9.44 -12.25 2.21
N GLY A 268 -9.30 -12.10 0.90
CA GLY A 268 -9.52 -13.17 -0.08
C GLY A 268 -10.93 -13.20 -0.66
N SER A 269 -11.86 -12.36 -0.18
CA SER A 269 -13.23 -12.35 -0.69
C SER A 269 -13.39 -11.47 -1.93
N ARG A 270 -14.24 -11.91 -2.85
CA ARG A 270 -14.88 -11.04 -3.86
C ARG A 270 -16.28 -10.70 -3.39
N VAL A 271 -16.59 -9.42 -3.25
CA VAL A 271 -17.89 -8.93 -2.78
C VAL A 271 -18.53 -8.07 -3.85
N GLU A 272 -19.74 -8.45 -4.27
CA GLU A 272 -20.59 -7.62 -5.11
C GLU A 272 -21.48 -6.75 -4.22
N LEU A 273 -21.52 -5.45 -4.52
CA LEU A 273 -22.31 -4.45 -3.81
C LEU A 273 -23.23 -3.73 -4.81
N VAL A 274 -24.54 -3.77 -4.57
CA VAL A 274 -25.50 -2.90 -5.24
C VAL A 274 -25.89 -1.80 -4.26
N ILE A 275 -25.44 -0.59 -4.54
CA ILE A 275 -25.45 0.53 -3.61
C ILE A 275 -26.52 1.55 -4.04
N PRO A 276 -27.54 1.83 -3.21
CA PRO A 276 -28.53 2.85 -3.49
C PRO A 276 -27.91 4.25 -3.43
N THR A 277 -28.53 5.21 -4.11
CA THR A 277 -28.05 6.59 -4.25
C THR A 277 -27.66 7.27 -2.94
N ASP A 278 -28.45 7.07 -1.87
CA ASP A 278 -28.23 7.65 -0.54
C ASP A 278 -27.01 7.07 0.21
N LYS A 279 -26.50 5.91 -0.23
CA LYS A 279 -25.29 5.26 0.28
C LYS A 279 -24.13 5.31 -0.72
N ALA A 280 -24.32 5.96 -1.87
CA ALA A 280 -23.33 6.21 -2.91
C ALA A 280 -22.80 7.65 -2.82
N TYR A 281 -22.66 8.34 -3.96
CA TYR A 281 -22.23 9.74 -4.01
C TYR A 281 -23.40 10.74 -4.02
N GLY A 282 -24.65 10.27 -4.00
CA GLY A 282 -25.83 11.12 -4.06
C GLY A 282 -26.30 11.42 -5.49
N THR A 283 -27.21 12.37 -5.59
CA THR A 283 -27.87 12.80 -6.83
C THR A 283 -27.04 13.85 -7.58
N GLU A 284 -27.34 14.04 -8.87
CA GLU A 284 -26.69 15.08 -9.69
C GLU A 284 -26.88 16.48 -9.10
N LYS A 285 -28.04 16.72 -8.47
CA LYS A 285 -28.34 17.99 -7.80
C LYS A 285 -27.44 18.24 -6.58
N GLU A 286 -27.12 17.20 -5.81
CA GLU A 286 -26.28 17.29 -4.61
C GLU A 286 -24.79 17.44 -4.98
N LEU A 287 -24.37 16.75 -6.04
CA LEU A 287 -22.99 16.76 -6.51
C LEU A 287 -22.63 18.01 -7.31
N GLY A 288 -23.58 18.60 -8.03
CA GLY A 288 -23.34 19.67 -8.99
C GLY A 288 -22.79 19.14 -10.33
N LYS A 289 -22.89 19.99 -11.36
CA LYS A 289 -22.64 19.60 -12.77
C LYS A 289 -21.19 19.24 -13.07
N ASP A 290 -20.24 19.77 -12.30
CA ASP A 290 -18.81 19.60 -12.53
C ASP A 290 -18.19 18.51 -11.63
N SER A 291 -19.04 17.71 -10.94
CA SER A 291 -18.55 16.63 -10.10
C SER A 291 -17.90 15.52 -10.93
N GLN A 292 -16.73 15.07 -10.47
CA GLN A 292 -16.05 13.90 -11.00
C GLN A 292 -16.71 12.57 -10.59
N TYR A 293 -17.59 12.59 -9.59
CA TYR A 293 -18.26 11.39 -9.07
C TYR A 293 -19.56 11.09 -9.83
N PRO A 294 -19.88 9.81 -10.09
CA PRO A 294 -21.15 9.45 -10.71
C PRO A 294 -22.31 9.67 -9.75
N ALA A 295 -23.37 10.32 -10.25
CA ALA A 295 -24.63 10.43 -9.53
C ALA A 295 -25.45 9.13 -9.62
N GLY A 296 -26.28 8.91 -8.60
CA GLY A 296 -27.26 7.82 -8.55
C GLY A 296 -26.70 6.51 -7.97
N SER A 297 -27.48 5.44 -8.13
CA SER A 297 -27.11 4.12 -7.64
C SER A 297 -25.94 3.51 -8.42
N LEU A 298 -25.14 2.72 -7.73
CA LEU A 298 -23.89 2.12 -8.26
C LEU A 298 -23.85 0.62 -8.01
N VAL A 299 -23.07 -0.08 -8.82
CA VAL A 299 -22.72 -1.48 -8.57
C VAL A 299 -21.21 -1.60 -8.54
N PHE A 300 -20.69 -2.26 -7.52
CA PHE A 300 -19.28 -2.57 -7.39
C PHE A 300 -19.06 -4.07 -7.28
N VAL A 301 -17.94 -4.52 -7.83
CA VAL A 301 -17.32 -5.79 -7.44
C VAL A 301 -15.97 -5.45 -6.83
N VAL A 302 -15.74 -5.89 -5.60
CA VAL A 302 -14.58 -5.56 -4.77
C VAL A 302 -13.86 -6.84 -4.35
N ASP A 303 -12.60 -6.96 -4.74
CA ASP A 303 -11.69 -8.00 -4.29
C ASP A 303 -10.89 -7.50 -3.11
N ILE A 304 -11.09 -8.08 -1.93
CA ILE A 304 -10.41 -7.70 -0.70
C ILE A 304 -9.06 -8.42 -0.64
N LEU A 305 -7.98 -7.72 -0.99
CA LEU A 305 -6.64 -8.29 -1.07
C LEU A 305 -5.85 -8.17 0.24
N GLY A 306 -6.24 -7.24 1.09
CA GLY A 306 -5.62 -7.04 2.39
C GLY A 306 -6.43 -6.09 3.27
N THR A 307 -6.10 -6.10 4.56
CA THR A 307 -6.68 -5.17 5.53
C THR A 307 -5.63 -4.83 6.59
N THR A 308 -5.65 -3.59 7.07
CA THR A 308 -4.77 -3.10 8.12
C THR A 308 -5.50 -2.08 9.01
N PRO A 309 -5.24 -2.05 10.33
CA PRO A 309 -5.75 -0.98 11.17
C PRO A 309 -5.33 0.40 10.65
N THR A 310 -6.27 1.34 10.55
CA THR A 310 -5.95 2.72 10.18
C THR A 310 -5.27 3.43 11.36
N PRO A 311 -4.07 4.01 11.21
CA PRO A 311 -3.45 4.81 12.25
C PRO A 311 -4.33 5.99 12.68
N LYS A 312 -4.36 6.29 13.99
CA LYS A 312 -5.21 7.35 14.59
C LYS A 312 -5.03 8.74 13.93
N SER A 313 -3.85 9.04 13.41
CA SER A 313 -3.54 10.33 12.74
C SER A 313 -4.09 10.44 11.31
N ALA A 314 -4.31 9.32 10.61
CA ALA A 314 -4.85 9.33 9.24
C ALA A 314 -6.37 9.62 9.20
N SER A 315 -7.06 9.48 10.34
CA SER A 315 -8.51 9.66 10.44
C SER A 315 -8.97 11.12 10.35
N SER A 316 -8.06 12.11 10.33
CA SER A 316 -8.41 13.54 10.33
C SER A 316 -8.25 14.27 8.98
N SER A 317 -7.82 13.59 7.92
CA SER A 317 -7.72 14.19 6.58
C SER A 317 -8.81 13.63 5.65
N PRO A 318 -9.67 14.48 5.04
CA PRO A 318 -10.57 14.02 3.99
C PRO A 318 -9.73 13.50 2.81
N SER A 319 -10.07 12.28 2.39
CA SER A 319 -9.52 11.56 1.25
C SER A 319 -9.41 12.44 0.00
N ALA A 320 -8.21 12.95 -0.30
CA ALA A 320 -7.83 13.40 -1.62
C ALA A 320 -7.38 12.19 -2.45
N ALA A 321 -8.28 11.22 -2.63
CA ALA A 321 -8.12 10.18 -3.64
C ALA A 321 -8.44 10.78 -5.02
N ALA A 322 -7.56 11.67 -5.51
CA ALA A 322 -7.45 12.10 -6.92
C ALA A 322 -6.34 13.14 -7.12
N SER A 323 -5.07 12.81 -6.87
CA SER A 323 -3.94 13.46 -7.59
C SER A 323 -2.61 12.75 -7.32
N SER A 324 -2.40 11.55 -7.87
CA SER A 324 -1.05 11.13 -8.27
C SER A 324 -0.87 11.47 -9.76
N GLY A 325 -0.86 12.77 -10.05
CA GLY A 325 -0.33 13.27 -11.31
C GLY A 325 1.19 13.21 -11.21
N ALA A 326 1.78 12.21 -11.86
CA ALA A 326 3.21 12.08 -12.00
C ALA A 326 3.81 13.40 -12.53
N SER A 327 4.89 13.79 -11.87
CA SER A 327 5.81 14.86 -12.22
C SER A 327 6.09 14.90 -13.73
N GLN A 328 5.58 15.93 -14.42
CA GLN A 328 6.08 16.28 -15.75
C GLN A 328 7.34 17.12 -15.58
N SER A 329 8.48 16.44 -15.73
CA SER A 329 9.77 17.03 -16.03
C SER A 329 9.65 17.95 -17.25
N ALA A 330 9.79 19.25 -17.02
CA ALA A 330 9.97 20.24 -18.07
C ALA A 330 11.35 20.07 -18.71
N SER A 331 11.40 19.60 -19.96
CA SER A 331 12.58 19.76 -20.82
C SER A 331 12.45 21.06 -21.63
N PRO A 332 13.45 21.96 -21.60
CA PRO A 332 13.43 23.18 -22.40
C PRO A 332 13.66 22.86 -23.88
N LYS A 333 12.72 23.28 -24.72
CA LYS A 333 12.83 23.18 -26.18
C LYS A 333 13.85 24.22 -26.67
N ALA A 334 14.93 23.72 -27.26
CA ALA A 334 15.90 24.53 -27.99
C ALA A 334 15.19 25.32 -29.11
N SER A 335 15.40 26.65 -29.12
CA SER A 335 15.08 27.52 -30.24
C SER A 335 16.39 27.87 -30.94
N SER A 336 16.59 27.31 -32.14
CA SER A 336 17.62 27.74 -33.08
C SER A 336 16.97 28.25 -34.36
N SER A 337 17.47 29.39 -34.84
CA SER A 337 17.30 30.03 -36.16
C SER A 337 15.91 30.60 -36.50
N GLY A 338 15.76 31.81 -37.00
CA GLY A 338 16.71 32.81 -37.48
C GLY A 338 15.98 33.79 -38.40
N LYS A 339 16.48 35.03 -38.46
CA LYS A 339 16.10 36.16 -39.32
C LYS A 339 14.88 36.99 -38.92
#